data_AF-A0AB37UD16-F1
#
_entry.id   AF-A0AB37UD16-F1
#
_cell.length_a   1.000
_cell.length_b   1.000
_cell.length_c   1.000
_cell.angle_alpha   90.00
_cell.angle_beta   90.00
_cell.angle_gamma   90.00
#
_symmetry.space_group_name_H-M   'P 1'
#
loop_
_entity.id
_entity.type
_entity.pdbx_description
1 polymer ?
#
loop_
_entity_poly.entity_id
_entity_poly.type
_entity_poly.pdbx_seq_one_letter_code
_entity_poly.pdbx_strand_id
1 'polypeptide(L)'
;MQVATTIGLLDSGAFSDLQRRFTPEQALIRQLTWEARASKKLGVSWRCQAIASYDFIVPKALQLKSWRLETEAQTAIDLTVEAAQYITSQHQYLKPRHLILGCQGTDVEQYRQCVLRVLEYANADDWCGLGGWAKLGTYRSLLPIFYETLHECIPAIAASGIRHIHLYGVLLEQALAGLLFIADRYHLSVSCDSNRPLLDLTRRDLLRAGVRKAYWRDNVAWWLDYCAAMRSSKFYKEPPRLNNQLFLVF
;
A
#
# COMPACT_ATOMS: atom_id res chain seq x y z
N MET A 1 -28.60 13.72 16.70
CA MET A 1 -27.59 12.65 16.57
C MET A 1 -26.59 13.09 15.52
N GLN A 2 -25.29 13.22 15.85
CA GLN A 2 -24.26 13.37 14.82
C GLN A 2 -24.22 12.09 14.01
N VAL A 3 -24.50 12.18 12.71
CA VAL A 3 -24.26 11.07 11.79
C VAL A 3 -22.75 10.91 11.69
N ALA A 4 -22.22 9.76 12.13
CA ALA A 4 -20.80 9.49 12.04
C ALA A 4 -20.32 9.64 10.57
N THR A 5 -19.32 10.47 10.34
CA THR A 5 -18.70 10.63 9.02
C THR A 5 -17.74 9.47 8.78
N THR A 6 -17.93 8.75 7.68
CA THR A 6 -16.95 7.77 7.20
C THR A 6 -15.70 8.50 6.71
N ILE A 7 -14.52 8.03 7.13
CA ILE A 7 -13.18 8.48 6.70
C ILE A 7 -12.49 7.31 5.96
N GLY A 8 -11.72 7.61 4.92
CA GLY A 8 -11.26 6.60 3.97
C GLY A 8 -10.34 7.18 2.89
N LEU A 9 -9.89 6.31 2.00
CA LEU A 9 -8.86 6.58 1.02
C LEU A 9 -9.41 6.30 -0.38
N LEU A 10 -8.98 7.07 -1.38
CA LEU A 10 -9.33 6.84 -2.77
C LEU A 10 -8.16 6.16 -3.50
N ASP A 11 -8.31 4.88 -3.78
CA ASP A 11 -7.44 4.17 -4.72
C ASP A 11 -7.55 4.79 -6.12
N SER A 12 -6.45 4.79 -6.86
CA SER A 12 -6.37 5.32 -8.22
C SER A 12 -7.06 4.43 -9.25
N GLY A 13 -7.33 3.17 -8.92
CA GLY A 13 -7.89 2.16 -9.82
C GLY A 13 -6.84 1.43 -10.65
N ALA A 14 -5.54 1.67 -10.41
CA ALA A 14 -4.44 1.09 -11.17
C ALA A 14 -4.51 -0.44 -11.31
N PHE A 15 -4.96 -1.14 -10.27
CA PHE A 15 -5.15 -2.59 -10.27
C PHE A 15 -6.29 -3.08 -11.19
N SER A 16 -7.32 -2.26 -11.39
CA SER A 16 -8.47 -2.63 -12.24
C SER A 16 -8.22 -2.30 -13.72
N ASP A 17 -7.33 -1.36 -14.01
CA ASP A 17 -7.12 -0.80 -15.35
C ASP A 17 -5.98 -1.48 -16.13
N LEU A 18 -5.55 -2.68 -15.74
CA LEU A 18 -4.40 -3.37 -16.35
C LEU A 18 -4.55 -3.59 -17.86
N GLN A 19 -5.79 -3.72 -18.36
CA GLN A 19 -6.07 -3.92 -19.79
C GLN A 19 -6.32 -2.61 -20.55
N ARG A 20 -6.71 -1.54 -19.85
CA ARG A 20 -7.04 -0.24 -20.46
C ARG A 20 -6.62 0.86 -19.50
N ARG A 21 -5.37 1.29 -19.62
CA ARG A 21 -4.78 2.31 -18.77
C ARG A 21 -5.31 3.69 -19.13
N PHE A 22 -5.59 4.49 -18.10
CA PHE A 22 -5.84 5.92 -18.20
C PHE A 22 -4.53 6.72 -18.10
N THR A 23 -4.59 8.02 -18.40
CA THR A 23 -3.55 8.96 -17.95
C THR A 23 -3.72 9.25 -16.45
N PRO A 24 -2.67 9.74 -15.75
CA PRO A 24 -2.80 10.18 -14.35
C PRO A 24 -3.92 11.19 -14.13
N GLU A 25 -4.11 12.14 -15.05
CA GLU A 25 -5.21 13.11 -15.02
C GLU A 25 -6.60 12.46 -15.10
N GLN A 26 -6.78 11.54 -16.04
CA GLN A 26 -8.05 10.81 -16.20
C GLN A 26 -8.37 9.96 -14.96
N ALA A 27 -7.36 9.33 -14.36
CA ALA A 27 -7.51 8.59 -13.12
C ALA A 27 -7.94 9.50 -11.96
N LEU A 28 -7.30 10.67 -11.82
CA LEU A 28 -7.66 11.68 -10.82
C LEU A 28 -9.10 12.19 -11.00
N ILE A 29 -9.50 12.54 -12.23
CA ILE A 29 -10.87 12.98 -12.55
C ILE A 29 -11.87 11.90 -12.14
N ARG A 30 -11.57 10.62 -12.39
CA ARG A 30 -12.42 9.50 -11.98
C ARG A 30 -12.54 9.39 -10.46
N GLN A 31 -11.44 9.50 -9.72
CA GLN A 31 -11.44 9.47 -8.25
C GLN A 31 -12.34 10.59 -7.69
N LEU A 32 -12.16 11.82 -8.15
CA LEU A 32 -12.94 12.98 -7.70
C LEU A 32 -14.42 12.89 -8.10
N THR A 33 -14.71 12.37 -9.30
CA THR A 33 -16.08 12.13 -9.76
C THR A 33 -16.79 11.08 -8.88
N TRP A 34 -16.07 10.04 -8.46
CA TRP A 34 -16.60 9.05 -7.53
C TRP A 34 -16.85 9.66 -6.15
N GLU A 35 -15.87 10.42 -5.62
CA GLU A 35 -15.97 11.09 -4.32
C GLU A 35 -17.21 11.98 -4.23
N ALA A 36 -17.45 12.82 -5.24
CA ALA A 36 -18.59 13.72 -5.31
C ALA A 36 -19.96 13.02 -5.22
N ARG A 37 -20.02 11.72 -5.51
CA ARG A 37 -21.24 10.91 -5.49
C ARG A 37 -21.29 9.93 -4.31
N ALA A 38 -20.20 9.74 -3.59
CA ALA A 38 -20.05 8.63 -2.67
C ALA A 38 -20.94 8.73 -1.43
N SER A 39 -21.16 9.93 -0.86
CA SER A 39 -22.12 10.06 0.26
C SER A 39 -23.53 9.59 -0.12
N LYS A 40 -24.02 10.02 -1.30
CA LYS A 40 -25.33 9.60 -1.82
C LYS A 40 -25.36 8.10 -2.14
N LYS A 41 -24.30 7.58 -2.76
CA LYS A 41 -24.20 6.18 -3.17
C LYS A 41 -24.14 5.23 -1.97
N LEU A 42 -23.47 5.63 -0.89
CA LEU A 42 -23.26 4.80 0.30
C LEU A 42 -24.33 5.02 1.37
N GLY A 43 -25.13 6.08 1.28
CA GLY A 43 -26.14 6.42 2.29
C GLY A 43 -25.54 6.90 3.62
N VAL A 44 -24.27 7.34 3.61
CA VAL A 44 -23.54 7.83 4.79
C VAL A 44 -22.78 9.10 4.44
N SER A 45 -22.46 9.93 5.43
CA SER A 45 -21.54 11.06 5.23
C SER A 45 -20.14 10.51 4.92
N TRP A 46 -19.53 11.00 3.83
CA TRP A 46 -18.24 10.50 3.35
C TRP A 46 -17.23 11.64 3.19
N ARG A 47 -15.98 11.43 3.61
CA ARG A 47 -14.87 12.38 3.48
C ARG A 47 -13.57 11.67 3.11
N CYS A 48 -13.01 12.00 1.95
CA CYS A 48 -11.70 11.52 1.52
C CYS A 48 -10.58 12.11 2.41
N GLN A 49 -9.78 11.24 3.03
CA GLN A 49 -8.60 11.63 3.81
C GLN A 49 -7.34 11.65 2.95
N ALA A 50 -7.21 10.69 2.04
CA ALA A 50 -6.06 10.61 1.15
C ALA A 50 -6.44 10.05 -0.22
N ILE A 51 -5.68 10.43 -1.22
CA ILE A 51 -5.87 10.05 -2.62
C ILE A 51 -4.58 9.47 -3.19
N ALA A 52 -4.67 8.29 -3.80
CA ALA A 52 -3.52 7.58 -4.33
C ALA A 52 -3.12 8.08 -5.72
N SER A 53 -1.82 8.12 -5.99
CA SER A 53 -1.27 8.28 -7.34
C SER A 53 -1.61 7.08 -8.23
N TYR A 54 -1.65 7.29 -9.54
CA TYR A 54 -1.99 6.26 -10.53
C TYR A 54 -0.76 5.46 -10.97
N ASP A 55 -0.22 4.69 -10.03
CA ASP A 55 0.97 3.85 -10.21
C ASP A 55 0.79 2.78 -11.30
N PHE A 56 1.91 2.23 -11.77
CA PHE A 56 1.93 1.19 -12.80
C PHE A 56 2.33 -0.16 -12.21
N ILE A 57 1.35 -1.06 -12.09
CA ILE A 57 1.56 -2.40 -11.54
C ILE A 57 2.07 -3.34 -12.64
N VAL A 58 3.22 -3.98 -12.43
CA VAL A 58 3.74 -5.02 -13.32
C VAL A 58 3.13 -6.37 -12.93
N PRO A 59 2.22 -6.96 -13.73
CA PRO A 59 1.44 -8.14 -13.30
C PRO A 59 2.27 -9.41 -13.07
N LYS A 60 3.48 -9.48 -13.63
CA LYS A 60 4.38 -10.66 -13.60
C LYS A 60 5.74 -10.42 -12.94
N ALA A 61 5.95 -9.23 -12.38
CA ALA A 61 7.20 -8.75 -11.79
C ALA A 61 8.00 -9.82 -11.03
N LEU A 62 7.33 -10.54 -10.13
CA LEU A 62 7.97 -11.39 -9.14
C LEU A 62 8.08 -12.86 -9.57
N GLN A 63 7.72 -13.22 -10.81
CA GLN A 63 7.58 -14.62 -11.24
C GLN A 63 8.55 -15.07 -12.32
N LEU A 64 9.22 -14.17 -13.04
CA LEU A 64 10.06 -14.53 -14.18
C LEU A 64 11.26 -13.57 -14.27
N LYS A 65 12.48 -14.10 -14.43
CA LYS A 65 13.67 -13.32 -14.78
C LYS A 65 13.86 -13.38 -16.30
N SER A 66 13.55 -12.30 -17.00
CA SER A 66 13.86 -12.15 -18.43
C SER A 66 14.16 -10.69 -18.74
N TRP A 67 15.01 -10.43 -19.73
CA TRP A 67 15.35 -9.06 -20.16
C TRP A 67 14.12 -8.21 -20.51
N ARG A 68 13.06 -8.83 -21.06
CA ARG A 68 11.79 -8.15 -21.35
C ARG A 68 11.12 -7.63 -20.08
N LEU A 69 11.19 -8.41 -19.00
CA LEU A 69 10.62 -8.04 -17.71
C LEU A 69 11.42 -6.94 -17.03
N GLU A 70 12.73 -6.87 -17.24
CA GLU A 70 13.54 -5.75 -16.74
C GLU A 70 13.17 -4.44 -17.43
N THR A 71 12.96 -4.45 -18.75
CA THR A 71 12.52 -3.25 -19.49
C THR A 71 11.09 -2.85 -19.13
N GLU A 72 10.18 -3.83 -19.00
CA GLU A 72 8.80 -3.59 -18.54
C GLU A 72 8.77 -3.07 -17.10
N ALA A 73 9.63 -3.59 -16.22
CA ALA A 73 9.78 -3.11 -14.86
C ALA A 73 10.28 -1.67 -14.80
N GLN A 74 11.30 -1.33 -15.58
CA GLN A 74 11.81 0.03 -15.64
C GLN A 74 10.75 1.00 -16.17
N THR A 75 10.02 0.62 -17.22
CA THR A 75 8.91 1.42 -17.76
C THR A 75 7.83 1.64 -16.70
N ALA A 76 7.51 0.62 -15.91
CA ALA A 76 6.54 0.74 -14.83
C ALA A 76 7.01 1.69 -13.72
N ILE A 77 8.29 1.66 -13.37
CA ILE A 77 8.89 2.62 -12.42
C ILE A 77 8.77 4.03 -12.97
N ASP A 78 9.14 4.26 -14.24
CA ASP A 78 9.10 5.57 -14.86
C ASP A 78 7.67 6.14 -14.88
N LEU A 79 6.69 5.33 -15.28
CA LEU A 79 5.27 5.72 -15.27
C LEU A 79 4.72 5.94 -13.85
N THR A 80 5.23 5.20 -12.86
CA THR A 80 4.87 5.40 -11.45
C THR A 80 5.42 6.73 -10.92
N VAL A 81 6.66 7.07 -11.28
CA VAL A 81 7.28 8.36 -10.93
C VAL A 81 6.54 9.51 -11.62
N GLU A 82 6.19 9.38 -12.90
CA GLU A 82 5.39 10.37 -13.63
C GLU A 82 4.02 10.60 -12.96
N ALA A 83 3.35 9.53 -12.53
CA ALA A 83 2.08 9.63 -11.83
C ALA A 83 2.21 10.32 -10.46
N ALA A 84 3.30 10.06 -9.73
CA ALA A 84 3.62 10.74 -8.47
C ALA A 84 3.87 12.24 -8.71
N GLN A 85 4.71 12.58 -9.69
CA GLN A 85 4.98 13.96 -10.07
C GLN A 85 3.68 14.70 -10.46
N TYR A 86 2.83 14.06 -11.28
CA TYR A 86 1.56 14.63 -11.68
C TYR A 86 0.66 14.91 -10.47
N ILE A 87 0.43 13.93 -9.58
CA ILE A 87 -0.49 14.17 -8.45
C ILE A 87 0.06 15.20 -7.47
N THR A 88 1.38 15.24 -7.23
CA THR A 88 2.02 16.30 -6.44
C THR A 88 1.81 17.67 -7.09
N SER A 89 1.84 17.79 -8.41
CA SER A 89 1.54 19.07 -9.08
C SER A 89 0.12 19.59 -8.77
N GLN A 90 -0.78 18.71 -8.32
CA GLN A 90 -2.16 19.02 -7.94
C GLN A 90 -2.34 19.23 -6.42
N HIS A 91 -1.26 19.22 -5.62
CA HIS A 91 -1.31 19.24 -4.15
C HIS A 91 -2.19 20.37 -3.61
N GLN A 92 -2.02 21.61 -4.10
CA GLN A 92 -2.83 22.75 -3.68
C GLN A 92 -4.33 22.58 -3.94
N TYR A 93 -4.69 21.99 -5.10
CA TYR A 93 -6.07 21.73 -5.47
C TYR A 93 -6.69 20.60 -4.63
N LEU A 94 -5.88 19.64 -4.21
CA LEU A 94 -6.33 18.45 -3.49
C LEU A 94 -6.39 18.62 -1.97
N LYS A 95 -5.81 19.70 -1.43
CA LYS A 95 -5.94 20.06 -0.01
C LYS A 95 -7.41 20.08 0.43
N PRO A 96 -7.73 19.60 1.64
CA PRO A 96 -6.81 19.20 2.71
C PRO A 96 -6.43 17.69 2.69
N ARG A 97 -6.58 16.98 1.57
CA ARG A 97 -6.24 15.56 1.48
C ARG A 97 -4.74 15.34 1.54
N HIS A 98 -4.32 14.20 2.08
CA HIS A 98 -2.98 13.67 1.87
C HIS A 98 -2.87 13.03 0.48
N LEU A 99 -1.68 13.06 -0.13
CA LEU A 99 -1.41 12.29 -1.34
C LEU A 99 -0.71 10.99 -0.95
N ILE A 100 -1.17 9.85 -1.47
CA ILE A 100 -0.45 8.57 -1.32
C ILE A 100 0.36 8.34 -2.59
N LEU A 101 1.67 8.52 -2.50
CA LEU A 101 2.58 8.37 -3.62
C LEU A 101 3.00 6.89 -3.73
N GLY A 102 2.33 6.17 -4.63
CA GLY A 102 2.59 4.75 -4.88
C GLY A 102 4.00 4.49 -5.40
N CYS A 103 4.61 3.43 -4.88
CA CYS A 103 5.93 2.92 -5.26
C CYS A 103 5.79 1.45 -5.69
N GLN A 104 6.61 1.05 -6.65
CA GLN A 104 6.60 -0.27 -7.28
C GLN A 104 8.02 -0.78 -7.51
N GLY A 105 8.18 -2.08 -7.71
CA GLY A 105 9.45 -2.70 -8.02
C GLY A 105 9.34 -4.22 -8.10
N THR A 106 10.24 -4.85 -8.83
CA THR A 106 10.26 -6.32 -9.01
C THR A 106 11.40 -7.00 -8.24
N ASP A 107 12.36 -6.21 -7.77
CA ASP A 107 13.41 -6.60 -6.83
C ASP A 107 13.70 -5.43 -5.88
N VAL A 108 14.64 -5.63 -4.96
CA VAL A 108 15.01 -4.65 -3.94
C VAL A 108 15.56 -3.35 -4.54
N GLU A 109 16.44 -3.46 -5.53
CA GLU A 109 17.12 -2.29 -6.12
C GLU A 109 16.14 -1.42 -6.90
N GLN A 110 15.33 -2.04 -7.75
CA GLN A 110 14.27 -1.38 -8.51
C GLN A 110 13.28 -0.67 -7.59
N TYR A 111 12.87 -1.34 -6.51
CA TYR A 111 11.94 -0.75 -5.55
C TYR A 111 12.57 0.46 -4.85
N ARG A 112 13.84 0.34 -4.42
CA ARG A 112 14.60 1.44 -3.82
C ARG A 112 14.71 2.63 -4.77
N GLN A 113 15.06 2.39 -6.03
CA GLN A 113 15.14 3.45 -7.05
C GLN A 113 13.80 4.14 -7.28
N CYS A 114 12.70 3.38 -7.33
CA CYS A 114 11.36 3.94 -7.45
C CYS A 114 11.04 4.83 -6.24
N VAL A 115 11.28 4.35 -5.01
CA VAL A 115 11.06 5.12 -3.78
C VAL A 115 11.87 6.42 -3.82
N LEU A 116 13.17 6.36 -4.07
CA LEU A 116 14.03 7.55 -4.08
C LEU A 116 13.54 8.60 -5.09
N ARG A 117 13.18 8.18 -6.31
CA ARG A 117 12.68 9.08 -7.35
C ARG A 117 11.29 9.66 -7.03
N VAL A 118 10.41 8.89 -6.41
CA VAL A 118 9.11 9.38 -5.95
C VAL A 118 9.29 10.42 -4.84
N LEU A 119 10.24 10.20 -3.93
CA LEU A 119 10.53 11.11 -2.82
C LEU A 119 11.07 12.48 -3.28
N GLU A 120 11.66 12.59 -4.47
CA GLU A 120 12.06 13.89 -5.07
C GLU A 120 10.88 14.85 -5.25
N TYR A 121 9.66 14.33 -5.37
CA TYR A 121 8.43 15.10 -5.53
C TYR A 121 7.56 15.12 -4.27
N ALA A 122 7.96 14.45 -3.19
CA ALA A 122 7.11 14.32 -2.01
C ALA A 122 7.19 15.55 -1.10
N ASN A 123 6.05 15.91 -0.50
CA ASN A 123 6.01 16.79 0.66
C ASN A 123 5.95 15.98 1.96
N ALA A 124 6.32 16.61 3.08
CA ALA A 124 6.32 15.95 4.38
C ALA A 124 4.91 15.52 4.87
N ASP A 125 3.85 16.12 4.33
CA ASP A 125 2.45 15.77 4.61
C ASP A 125 1.91 14.65 3.70
N ASP A 126 2.67 14.21 2.70
CA ASP A 126 2.31 13.10 1.84
C ASP A 126 2.58 11.74 2.52
N TRP A 127 1.99 10.69 1.98
CA TRP A 127 2.16 9.31 2.41
C TRP A 127 2.95 8.54 1.36
N CYS A 128 3.84 7.65 1.79
CA CYS A 128 4.49 6.72 0.86
C CYS A 128 3.63 5.45 0.73
N GLY A 129 3.23 5.11 -0.49
CA GLY A 129 2.46 3.91 -0.79
C GLY A 129 3.35 2.76 -1.27
N LEU A 130 3.26 1.58 -0.66
CA LEU A 130 4.03 0.40 -1.05
C LEU A 130 3.16 -0.59 -1.82
N GLY A 131 3.27 -0.60 -3.15
CA GLY A 131 2.53 -1.47 -4.07
C GLY A 131 3.28 -2.76 -4.44
N GLY A 132 2.61 -3.65 -5.17
CA GLY A 132 3.21 -4.87 -5.73
C GLY A 132 3.22 -6.10 -4.81
N TRP A 133 2.81 -5.94 -3.54
CA TRP A 133 2.94 -6.97 -2.50
C TRP A 133 1.68 -7.80 -2.23
N ALA A 134 0.55 -7.51 -2.89
CA ALA A 134 -0.74 -8.19 -2.64
C ALA A 134 -0.68 -9.73 -2.78
N LYS A 135 0.30 -10.26 -3.49
CA LYS A 135 0.52 -11.69 -3.69
C LYS A 135 1.34 -12.38 -2.59
N LEU A 136 1.84 -11.67 -1.58
CA LEU A 136 2.61 -12.26 -0.47
C LEU A 136 1.88 -13.40 0.24
N GLY A 137 0.55 -13.29 0.39
CA GLY A 137 -0.26 -14.34 1.00
C GLY A 137 -0.29 -15.65 0.19
N THR A 138 -0.06 -15.58 -1.13
CA THR A 138 0.01 -16.73 -2.04
C THR A 138 1.44 -17.23 -2.21
N TYR A 139 2.41 -16.32 -2.39
CA TYR A 139 3.81 -16.66 -2.61
C TYR A 139 4.67 -16.18 -1.44
N ARG A 140 4.66 -16.97 -0.36
CA ARG A 140 5.44 -16.64 0.85
C ARG A 140 6.96 -16.66 0.64
N SER A 141 7.45 -17.26 -0.45
CA SER A 141 8.85 -17.18 -0.87
C SER A 141 9.32 -15.75 -1.18
N LEU A 142 8.40 -14.81 -1.35
CA LEU A 142 8.70 -13.39 -1.58
C LEU A 142 8.93 -12.59 -0.28
N LEU A 143 8.63 -13.17 0.89
CA LEU A 143 8.82 -12.50 2.18
C LEU A 143 10.26 -12.01 2.41
N PRO A 144 11.33 -12.77 2.10
CA PRO A 144 12.69 -12.28 2.27
C PRO A 144 12.96 -11.00 1.45
N ILE A 145 12.56 -10.99 0.17
CA ILE A 145 12.72 -9.81 -0.71
C ILE A 145 11.92 -8.63 -0.16
N PHE A 146 10.68 -8.88 0.30
CA PHE A 146 9.85 -7.84 0.92
C PHE A 146 10.55 -7.20 2.12
N TYR A 147 11.09 -7.98 3.05
CA TYR A 147 11.79 -7.42 4.21
C TYR A 147 13.07 -6.67 3.83
N GLU A 148 13.82 -7.19 2.87
CA GLU A 148 15.01 -6.50 2.35
C GLU A 148 14.64 -5.14 1.73
N THR A 149 13.57 -5.09 0.94
CA THR A 149 12.99 -3.84 0.43
C THR A 149 12.61 -2.87 1.56
N LEU A 150 11.95 -3.36 2.62
CA LEU A 150 11.57 -2.50 3.75
C LEU A 150 12.79 -1.90 4.45
N HIS A 151 13.84 -2.70 4.65
CA HIS A 151 15.09 -2.25 5.28
C HIS A 151 15.82 -1.18 4.44
N GLU A 152 15.79 -1.29 3.13
CA GLU A 152 16.40 -0.29 2.23
C GLU A 152 15.53 0.97 2.08
N CYS A 153 14.21 0.83 2.02
CA CYS A 153 13.32 1.94 1.65
C CYS A 153 12.85 2.77 2.85
N ILE A 154 12.51 2.15 3.98
CA ILE A 154 11.94 2.86 5.13
C ILE A 154 12.87 3.98 5.68
N PRO A 155 14.19 3.78 5.80
CA PRO A 155 15.08 4.84 6.26
C PRO A 155 15.05 6.06 5.34
N ALA A 156 15.04 5.84 4.02
CA ALA A 156 14.97 6.92 3.03
C ALA A 156 13.62 7.67 3.10
N ILE A 157 12.51 6.94 3.26
CA ILE A 157 11.17 7.51 3.46
C ILE A 157 11.12 8.37 4.73
N ALA A 158 11.72 7.92 5.82
CA ALA A 158 11.75 8.70 7.06
C ALA A 158 12.61 9.97 6.93
N ALA A 159 13.75 9.86 6.24
CA ALA A 159 14.69 10.95 6.01
C ALA A 159 14.12 12.06 5.10
N SER A 160 13.19 11.74 4.20
CA SER A 160 12.50 12.74 3.37
C SER A 160 11.46 13.57 4.13
N GLY A 161 11.17 13.20 5.39
CA GLY A 161 10.20 13.91 6.22
C GLY A 161 8.80 13.30 6.19
N ILE A 162 8.52 12.31 5.34
CA ILE A 162 7.27 11.55 5.36
C ILE A 162 7.09 10.87 6.73
N ARG A 163 5.85 10.81 7.21
CA ARG A 163 5.48 10.21 8.51
C ARG A 163 4.44 9.09 8.43
N HIS A 164 4.01 8.72 7.22
CA HIS A 164 3.03 7.67 7.02
C HIS A 164 3.39 6.77 5.83
N ILE A 165 3.25 5.46 6.03
CA ILE A 165 3.37 4.44 4.97
C ILE A 165 2.02 3.72 4.81
N HIS A 166 1.55 3.59 3.58
CA HIS A 166 0.38 2.77 3.24
C HIS A 166 0.80 1.52 2.46
N LEU A 167 0.46 0.33 2.96
CA LEU A 167 0.76 -0.93 2.28
C LEU A 167 -0.47 -1.45 1.52
N TYR A 168 -0.37 -1.51 0.19
CA TYR A 168 -1.50 -1.86 -0.66
C TYR A 168 -1.81 -3.36 -0.67
N GLY A 169 -3.06 -3.72 -0.36
CA GLY A 169 -3.64 -5.04 -0.61
C GLY A 169 -3.02 -6.20 0.17
N VAL A 170 -2.29 -5.95 1.26
CA VAL A 170 -1.64 -7.00 2.07
C VAL A 170 -2.34 -7.15 3.40
N LEU A 171 -2.82 -8.37 3.68
CA LEU A 171 -3.39 -8.77 4.97
C LEU A 171 -2.69 -10.01 5.56
N LEU A 172 -1.40 -10.17 5.25
CA LEU A 172 -0.56 -11.23 5.78
C LEU A 172 0.10 -10.75 7.08
N GLU A 173 -0.23 -11.38 8.21
CA GLU A 173 0.26 -11.03 9.55
C GLU A 173 1.78 -10.80 9.60
N GLN A 174 2.56 -11.71 9.03
CA GLN A 174 4.03 -11.62 9.02
C GLN A 174 4.52 -10.34 8.35
N ALA A 175 3.96 -10.01 7.19
CA ALA A 175 4.34 -8.82 6.42
C ALA A 175 3.92 -7.54 7.15
N LEU A 176 2.71 -7.50 7.71
CA LEU A 176 2.20 -6.36 8.48
C LEU A 176 3.02 -6.11 9.75
N ALA A 177 3.33 -7.18 10.49
CA ALA A 177 4.12 -7.09 11.71
C ALA A 177 5.56 -6.65 11.42
N GLY A 178 6.19 -7.19 10.36
CA GLY A 178 7.54 -6.77 9.96
C GLY A 178 7.60 -5.32 9.50
N LEU A 179 6.63 -4.87 8.69
CA LEU A 179 6.50 -3.46 8.32
C LEU A 179 6.37 -2.57 9.55
N LEU A 180 5.44 -2.89 10.46
CA LEU A 180 5.20 -2.12 11.67
C LEU A 180 6.45 -2.05 12.56
N PHE A 181 7.17 -3.17 12.71
CA PHE A 181 8.39 -3.23 13.49
C PHE A 181 9.48 -2.29 12.97
N ILE A 182 9.71 -2.28 11.65
CA ILE A 182 10.73 -1.41 11.05
C ILE A 182 10.26 0.05 11.10
N ALA A 183 8.99 0.32 10.74
CA ALA A 183 8.41 1.66 10.75
C ALA A 183 8.47 2.33 12.13
N ASP A 184 8.22 1.59 13.22
CA ASP A 184 8.26 2.12 14.59
C ASP A 184 9.64 2.67 14.97
N ARG A 185 10.74 2.09 14.45
CA ARG A 185 12.12 2.57 14.69
C ARG A 185 12.39 3.94 14.07
N TYR A 186 11.62 4.29 13.06
CA TYR A 186 11.72 5.58 12.35
C TYR A 186 10.54 6.50 12.68
N HIS A 187 9.75 6.17 13.71
CA HIS A 187 8.56 6.92 14.12
C HIS A 187 7.55 7.15 12.99
N LEU A 188 7.41 6.16 12.11
CA LEU A 188 6.43 6.19 11.03
C LEU A 188 5.13 5.52 11.47
N SER A 189 4.01 6.14 11.12
CA SER A 189 2.70 5.48 11.19
C SER A 189 2.48 4.62 9.94
N VAL A 190 1.66 3.58 10.06
CA VAL A 190 1.37 2.68 8.94
C VAL A 190 -0.13 2.43 8.81
N SER A 191 -0.57 2.20 7.57
CA SER A 191 -1.89 1.67 7.26
C SER A 191 -1.80 0.61 6.18
N CYS A 192 -2.87 -0.15 5.99
CA CYS A 192 -3.01 -1.11 4.90
C CYS A 192 -4.47 -1.19 4.47
N ASP A 193 -4.71 -1.72 3.27
CA ASP A 193 -6.04 -2.06 2.80
C ASP A 193 -6.13 -3.54 2.43
N SER A 194 -7.36 -4.06 2.44
CA SER A 194 -7.65 -5.37 1.87
C SER A 194 -9.14 -5.58 1.67
N ASN A 195 -9.51 -6.17 0.54
CA ASN A 195 -10.85 -6.69 0.32
C ASN A 195 -11.03 -8.14 0.84
N ARG A 196 -9.96 -8.78 1.32
CA ARG A 196 -9.97 -10.18 1.76
C ARG A 196 -10.99 -10.49 2.85
N PRO A 197 -11.18 -9.65 3.89
CA PRO A 197 -12.18 -9.93 4.92
C PRO A 197 -13.60 -10.11 4.36
N LEU A 198 -13.89 -9.51 3.20
CA LEU A 198 -15.15 -9.67 2.48
C LEU A 198 -15.09 -10.81 1.46
N LEU A 199 -14.06 -10.85 0.62
CA LEU A 199 -13.99 -11.81 -0.50
C LEU A 199 -13.73 -13.25 -0.04
N ASP A 200 -13.00 -13.47 1.05
CA ASP A 200 -12.69 -14.81 1.55
C ASP A 200 -13.94 -15.57 2.01
N LEU A 201 -15.03 -14.84 2.31
CA LEU A 201 -16.35 -15.42 2.61
C LEU A 201 -17.06 -16.04 1.39
N THR A 202 -16.62 -15.72 0.18
CA THR A 202 -17.17 -16.30 -1.06
C THR A 202 -16.46 -17.60 -1.46
N ARG A 203 -15.45 -18.02 -0.70
CA ARG A 203 -14.65 -19.22 -1.00
C ARG A 203 -15.38 -20.47 -0.51
N ARG A 204 -15.14 -21.59 -1.22
CA ARG A 204 -15.71 -22.90 -0.85
C ARG A 204 -15.24 -23.40 0.53
N ASP A 205 -13.99 -23.10 0.88
CA ASP A 205 -13.37 -23.50 2.15
C ASP A 205 -13.01 -22.25 2.95
N LEU A 206 -13.92 -21.87 3.86
CA LEU A 206 -13.80 -20.65 4.65
C LEU A 206 -12.63 -20.71 5.63
N LEU A 207 -12.37 -21.89 6.21
CA LEU A 207 -11.27 -22.08 7.16
C LEU A 207 -9.92 -21.87 6.46
N ARG A 208 -9.73 -22.51 5.31
CA ARG A 208 -8.52 -22.34 4.50
C ARG A 208 -8.38 -20.93 3.94
N ALA A 209 -9.49 -20.25 3.66
CA ALA A 209 -9.50 -18.85 3.24
C ALA A 209 -9.14 -17.88 4.39
N GLY A 210 -9.04 -18.35 5.64
CA GLY A 210 -8.68 -17.53 6.80
C GLY A 210 -9.85 -16.74 7.37
N VAL A 211 -11.09 -17.13 7.06
CA VAL A 211 -12.30 -16.53 7.63
C VAL A 211 -12.37 -16.83 9.12
N ARG A 212 -12.57 -15.79 9.93
CA ARG A 212 -12.67 -15.89 11.39
C ARG A 212 -14.11 -15.84 11.90
N LYS A 213 -15.00 -15.21 11.12
CA LYS A 213 -16.42 -15.06 11.43
C LYS A 213 -17.25 -15.28 10.16
N ALA A 214 -18.39 -15.95 10.29
CA ALA A 214 -19.25 -16.27 9.14
C ALA A 214 -19.95 -15.04 8.53
N TYR A 215 -20.17 -14.00 9.34
CA TYR A 215 -20.73 -12.73 8.86
C TYR A 215 -19.63 -11.73 8.53
N TRP A 216 -19.74 -11.04 7.39
CA TRP A 216 -18.67 -10.19 6.87
C TRP A 216 -18.35 -9.00 7.78
N ARG A 217 -19.34 -8.40 8.45
CA ARG A 217 -19.08 -7.28 9.36
C ARG A 217 -18.27 -7.72 10.56
N ASP A 218 -18.60 -8.88 11.12
CA ASP A 218 -17.87 -9.45 12.26
C ASP A 218 -16.45 -9.85 11.85
N ASN A 219 -16.29 -10.33 10.60
CA ASN A 219 -14.97 -10.68 10.07
C ASN A 219 -14.11 -9.44 9.83
N VAL A 220 -14.69 -8.35 9.32
CA VAL A 220 -14.03 -7.04 9.18
C VAL A 220 -13.65 -6.48 10.56
N ALA A 221 -14.58 -6.49 11.51
CA ALA A 221 -14.33 -6.02 12.87
C ALA A 221 -13.17 -6.79 13.53
N TRP A 222 -13.16 -8.12 13.39
CA TRP A 222 -12.06 -8.94 13.88
C TRP A 222 -10.71 -8.50 13.29
N TRP A 223 -10.64 -8.26 11.98
CA TRP A 223 -9.40 -7.82 11.32
C TRP A 223 -8.97 -6.42 11.76
N LEU A 224 -9.92 -5.51 12.00
CA LEU A 224 -9.62 -4.18 12.55
C LEU A 224 -9.00 -4.28 13.94
N ASP A 225 -9.62 -5.03 14.85
CA ASP A 225 -9.11 -5.26 16.21
C ASP A 225 -7.74 -5.95 16.16
N TYR A 226 -7.59 -6.92 15.26
CA TYR A 226 -6.35 -7.66 15.10
C TYR A 226 -5.20 -6.80 14.57
N CYS A 227 -5.46 -5.95 13.57
CA CYS A 227 -4.48 -4.97 13.09
C CYS A 227 -4.12 -3.94 14.16
N ALA A 228 -5.09 -3.49 14.97
CA ALA A 228 -4.82 -2.59 16.10
C ALA A 228 -3.92 -3.24 17.16
N ALA A 229 -4.05 -4.55 17.37
CA ALA A 229 -3.26 -5.34 18.31
C ALA A 229 -1.93 -5.87 17.71
N MET A 230 -1.56 -5.50 16.49
CA MET A 230 -0.43 -6.12 15.74
C MET A 230 0.90 -6.12 16.51
N ARG A 231 1.17 -5.09 17.33
CA ARG A 231 2.40 -5.02 18.17
C ARG A 231 2.47 -6.12 19.24
N SER A 232 1.34 -6.71 19.60
CA SER A 232 1.29 -7.84 20.53
C SER A 232 1.56 -9.19 19.86
N SER A 233 1.56 -9.24 18.52
CA SER A 233 1.78 -10.47 17.76
C SER A 233 3.20 -11.00 17.96
N LYS A 234 3.37 -12.33 17.80
CA LYS A 234 4.70 -12.96 17.86
C LYS A 234 5.62 -12.46 16.74
N PHE A 235 5.08 -12.16 15.56
CA PHE A 235 5.87 -11.72 14.41
C PHE A 235 6.38 -10.29 14.54
N TYR A 236 5.74 -9.46 15.38
CA TYR A 236 6.28 -8.14 15.72
C TYR A 236 7.42 -8.26 16.74
N LYS A 237 7.28 -9.16 17.71
CA LYS A 237 8.29 -9.41 18.76
C LYS A 237 9.53 -10.11 18.22
N GLU A 238 9.33 -10.97 17.23
CA GLU A 238 10.37 -11.74 16.55
C GLU A 238 10.29 -11.45 15.04
N PRO A 239 10.62 -10.22 14.62
CA PRO A 239 10.58 -9.88 13.22
C PRO A 239 11.63 -10.72 12.47
N PRO A 240 11.32 -11.10 11.23
CA PRO A 240 12.22 -11.91 10.42
C PRO A 240 13.57 -11.23 10.29
N ARG A 241 14.63 -11.98 10.59
CA ARG A 241 16.01 -11.53 10.48
C ARG A 241 16.46 -11.67 9.04
N LEU A 242 16.97 -10.61 8.43
CA LEU A 242 17.71 -10.72 7.18
C LEU A 242 19.07 -11.38 7.48
N ASN A 243 19.34 -12.52 6.82
CA ASN A 243 20.61 -13.26 6.77
C ASN A 243 21.71 -12.81 7.76
N ASN A 244 21.66 -13.28 9.02
CA ASN A 244 22.71 -13.17 10.04
C ASN A 244 23.32 -11.77 10.33
N GLN A 245 22.79 -10.68 9.76
CA GLN A 245 23.27 -9.34 10.07
C GLN A 245 22.53 -8.79 11.29
N LEU A 246 23.24 -8.72 12.41
CA LEU A 246 22.92 -7.81 13.50
C LEU A 246 23.03 -6.38 12.94
N PHE A 247 21.91 -5.79 12.52
CA PHE A 247 21.88 -4.36 12.27
C PHE A 247 22.16 -3.65 13.60
N LEU A 248 23.30 -2.97 13.64
CA LEU A 248 23.70 -2.14 14.77
C LEU A 248 22.58 -1.14 15.05
N VAL A 249 22.06 -1.22 16.26
CA VAL A 249 21.17 -0.22 16.83
C VAL A 249 22.04 1.00 17.11
N PHE A 250 21.85 2.08 16.36
CA PHE A 250 22.33 3.40 16.72
C PHE A 250 21.20 4.17 17.40
#